data_AF-A0AAJ0D9R8-F1
#
_entry.id   AF-A0AAJ0D9R8-F1
#
_cell.length_a   1.000
_cell.length_b   1.000
_cell.length_c   1.000
_cell.angle_alpha   90.00
_cell.angle_beta   90.00
_cell.angle_gamma   90.00
#
_symmetry.space_group_name_H-M   'P 1'
#
loop_
_entity.id
_entity.type
_entity.pdbx_description
1 polymer ?
#
loop_
_entity_poly.entity_id
_entity_poly.type
_entity_poly.pdbx_seq_one_letter_code
_entity_poly.pdbx_strand_id
1 'polypeptide(L)'
;MAGATAFGTTWLKALYRGYTDATLNTQSPQPPWQGTLGPILRSEVGDLVEIMFVNRLSKNYASMHSMGLSYTKYSEGSAYPNDTAPGQEVNLPEAEGVPPGGCVVYKWFVDDVSGPPAGQPAMAHSYHSYVALQQDTNAGLIGPQIVYAPGQMAATMANYREFRLLYMIYNEMDSFLSGQNAAALKSKNPSSGGTSYRSEVIRLWRHRFHWEVGVKAVL
;
A
#
# COMPACT_ATOMS: atom_id res chain seq x y z
N MET A 1 -19.45 16.62 -9.36
CA MET A 1 -19.00 18.01 -9.14
C MET A 1 -18.34 18.09 -7.77
N ALA A 2 -17.01 18.21 -7.69
CA ALA A 2 -16.35 18.52 -6.43
C ALA A 2 -16.35 20.04 -6.27
N GLY A 3 -17.27 20.57 -5.47
CA GLY A 3 -17.24 21.97 -5.07
C GLY A 3 -15.96 22.26 -4.30
N ALA A 4 -15.44 23.49 -4.43
CA ALA A 4 -14.26 23.97 -3.74
C ALA A 4 -14.43 23.83 -2.22
N THR A 5 -13.99 22.71 -1.65
CA THR A 5 -13.86 22.55 -0.20
C THR A 5 -12.69 23.43 0.25
N ALA A 6 -12.76 23.98 1.46
CA ALA A 6 -11.66 24.79 2.04
C ALA A 6 -10.32 24.04 2.12
N PHE A 7 -10.33 22.72 1.89
CA PHE A 7 -9.20 21.80 1.99
C PHE A 7 -8.59 21.42 0.63
N GLY A 8 -9.21 21.80 -0.50
CA GLY A 8 -8.72 21.43 -1.82
C GLY A 8 -8.78 19.91 -2.11
N THR A 9 -8.03 19.46 -3.11
CA THR A 9 -8.09 18.08 -3.65
C THR A 9 -6.74 17.37 -3.65
N THR A 10 -5.72 17.94 -3.01
CA THR A 10 -4.35 17.39 -3.01
C THR A 10 -3.92 17.05 -1.59
N TRP A 11 -3.55 15.80 -1.37
CA TRP A 11 -3.17 15.25 -0.08
C TRP A 11 -1.83 14.54 -0.18
N LEU A 12 -1.02 14.64 0.87
CA LEU A 12 0.16 13.82 1.06
C LEU A 12 -0.29 12.39 1.36
N LYS A 13 0.32 11.42 0.66
CA LYS A 13 0.02 9.99 0.78
C LYS A 13 1.31 9.18 0.92
N ALA A 14 1.22 8.03 1.55
CA ALA A 14 2.26 7.01 1.61
C ALA A 14 1.87 5.89 0.63
N LEU A 15 2.74 5.56 -0.32
CA LEU A 15 2.39 4.68 -1.43
C LEU A 15 3.46 3.61 -1.64
N TYR A 16 3.03 2.37 -1.87
CA TYR A 16 3.93 1.32 -2.35
C TYR A 16 4.35 1.58 -3.79
N ARG A 17 5.62 1.31 -4.08
CA ARG A 17 6.27 1.47 -5.38
C ARG A 17 7.08 0.23 -5.68
N GLY A 18 6.81 -0.35 -6.85
CA GLY A 18 7.58 -1.48 -7.36
C GLY A 18 8.91 -1.00 -7.91
N TYR A 19 9.96 -1.78 -7.71
CA TYR A 19 11.27 -1.54 -8.32
C TYR A 19 11.77 -2.79 -9.03
N THR A 20 12.60 -2.56 -10.04
CA THR A 20 13.13 -3.62 -10.92
C THR A 20 14.20 -4.47 -10.24
N ASP A 21 14.92 -3.90 -9.27
CA ASP A 21 15.98 -4.58 -8.54
C ASP A 21 16.12 -4.08 -7.09
N ALA A 22 17.07 -4.66 -6.36
CA ALA A 22 17.33 -4.35 -4.95
C ALA A 22 17.99 -2.98 -4.72
N THR A 23 18.46 -2.30 -5.77
CA THR A 23 19.03 -0.95 -5.65
C THR A 23 17.95 0.11 -5.44
N LEU A 24 16.70 -0.22 -5.78
CA LEU A 24 15.54 0.66 -5.65
C LEU A 24 15.73 2.02 -6.37
N ASN A 25 16.47 2.01 -7.47
CA ASN A 25 16.74 3.17 -8.32
C ASN A 25 15.74 3.30 -9.47
N THR A 26 15.30 2.17 -10.04
CA THR A 26 14.42 2.15 -11.21
C THR A 26 13.09 1.52 -10.86
N GLN A 27 12.04 2.34 -10.87
CA GLN A 27 10.67 1.89 -10.62
C GLN A 27 10.19 0.95 -11.72
N SER A 28 9.47 -0.09 -11.31
CA SER A 28 8.79 -1.00 -12.23
C SER A 28 7.67 -0.26 -12.96
N PRO A 29 7.46 -0.50 -14.26
CA PRO A 29 6.37 0.11 -15.01
C PRO A 29 5.01 -0.13 -14.33
N GLN A 30 4.21 0.93 -14.20
CA GLN A 30 2.83 0.86 -13.72
C GLN A 30 1.90 1.47 -14.77
N PRO A 31 0.74 0.86 -15.03
CA PRO A 31 -0.23 1.43 -15.95
C PRO A 31 -0.77 2.76 -15.39
N PRO A 32 -1.12 3.75 -16.24
CA PRO A 32 -1.63 5.04 -15.77
C PRO A 32 -2.89 4.94 -14.90
N TRP A 33 -3.73 3.92 -15.13
CA TRP A 33 -4.95 3.67 -14.36
C TRP A 33 -4.72 3.01 -12.99
N GLN A 34 -3.48 2.63 -12.64
CA GLN A 34 -3.13 2.11 -11.31
C GLN A 34 -3.45 3.12 -10.21
N GLY A 35 -3.35 4.42 -10.52
CA GLY A 35 -3.60 5.50 -9.57
C GLY A 35 -2.70 5.40 -8.35
N THR A 36 -3.31 5.31 -7.17
CA THR A 36 -2.62 5.26 -5.87
C THR A 36 -2.21 3.85 -5.45
N LEU A 37 -2.72 2.81 -6.10
CA LEU A 37 -2.45 1.42 -5.72
C LEU A 37 -0.96 1.07 -5.80
N GLY A 38 -0.50 0.26 -4.86
CA GLY A 38 0.82 -0.38 -4.90
C GLY A 38 1.04 -1.24 -6.14
N PRO A 39 2.28 -1.68 -6.43
CA PRO A 39 2.56 -2.57 -7.56
C PRO A 39 1.74 -3.85 -7.51
N ILE A 40 1.50 -4.42 -8.68
CA ILE A 40 0.79 -5.69 -8.84
C ILE A 40 1.72 -6.82 -8.41
N LEU A 41 1.29 -7.60 -7.44
CA LEU A 41 1.93 -8.88 -7.12
C LEU A 41 1.17 -9.97 -7.86
N ARG A 42 1.85 -10.71 -8.73
CA ARG A 42 1.27 -11.81 -9.49
C ARG A 42 1.93 -13.10 -9.07
N SER A 43 1.18 -14.19 -8.98
CA SER A 43 1.74 -15.49 -8.65
C SER A 43 0.80 -16.60 -9.12
N GLU A 44 1.31 -17.81 -9.22
CA GLU A 44 0.53 -19.02 -9.43
C GLU A 44 0.36 -19.79 -8.12
N VAL A 45 -0.66 -20.63 -8.02
CA VAL A 45 -0.78 -21.60 -6.93
C VAL A 45 0.44 -22.51 -6.91
N GLY A 46 1.04 -22.67 -5.73
CA GLY A 46 2.29 -23.39 -5.51
C GLY A 46 3.53 -22.50 -5.39
N ASP A 47 3.44 -21.21 -5.76
CA ASP A 47 4.56 -20.28 -5.67
C ASP A 47 4.88 -19.90 -4.21
N LEU A 48 6.16 -19.58 -3.97
CA LEU A 48 6.60 -18.85 -2.79
C LEU A 48 6.98 -17.42 -3.22
N VAL A 49 6.14 -16.46 -2.88
CA VAL A 49 6.37 -15.05 -3.19
C VAL A 49 7.31 -14.44 -2.15
N GLU A 50 8.51 -14.06 -2.56
CA GLU A 50 9.47 -13.36 -1.70
C GLU A 50 9.48 -11.87 -1.98
N ILE A 51 9.20 -11.05 -0.97
CA ILE A 51 9.05 -9.61 -1.11
C ILE A 51 10.08 -8.88 -0.28
N MET A 52 11.06 -8.25 -0.94
CA MET A 52 11.95 -7.31 -0.27
C MET A 52 11.22 -5.98 -0.10
N PHE A 53 10.93 -5.65 1.15
CA PHE A 53 10.23 -4.45 1.57
C PHE A 53 11.19 -3.46 2.21
N VAL A 54 11.18 -2.21 1.74
CA VAL A 54 11.98 -1.13 2.32
C VAL A 54 11.09 0.07 2.66
N ASN A 55 11.07 0.43 3.94
CA ASN A 55 10.32 1.57 4.41
C ASN A 55 11.13 2.87 4.23
N ARG A 56 10.79 3.68 3.22
CA ARG A 56 11.39 5.02 3.01
C ARG A 56 10.51 6.16 3.53
N LEU A 57 9.55 5.87 4.40
CA LEU A 57 8.84 6.91 5.15
C LEU A 57 9.80 7.55 6.16
N SER A 58 9.59 8.83 6.45
CA SER A 58 10.50 9.59 7.31
C SER A 58 10.27 9.39 8.81
N LYS A 59 9.06 9.02 9.22
CA LYS A 59 8.66 8.99 10.64
C LYS A 59 7.79 7.79 11.04
N ASN A 60 7.10 7.18 10.08
CA ASN A 60 6.10 6.16 10.37
C ASN A 60 6.66 4.77 10.09
N TYR A 61 6.28 3.83 10.94
CA TYR A 61 6.43 2.42 10.67
C TYR A 61 5.46 2.02 9.55
N ALA A 62 5.81 1.00 8.79
CA ALA A 62 4.94 0.39 7.78
C ALA A 62 5.25 -1.09 7.69
N SER A 63 4.29 -1.89 7.26
CA SER A 63 4.47 -3.32 7.06
C SER A 63 3.82 -3.76 5.76
N MET A 64 3.90 -5.05 5.43
CA MET A 64 3.07 -5.66 4.39
C MET A 64 2.39 -6.90 4.94
N HIS A 65 1.09 -7.00 4.68
CA HIS A 65 0.23 -8.11 5.04
C HIS A 65 -0.57 -8.53 3.81
N SER A 66 -0.61 -9.83 3.50
CA SER A 66 -1.46 -10.37 2.45
C SER A 66 -2.82 -10.78 3.03
N MET A 67 -3.91 -10.39 2.35
CA MET A 67 -5.27 -10.79 2.71
C MET A 67 -5.66 -12.18 2.17
N GLY A 68 -4.82 -12.79 1.34
CA GLY A 68 -5.22 -13.96 0.57
C GLY A 68 -4.14 -15.00 0.36
N LEU A 69 -2.98 -14.88 1.02
CA LEU A 69 -1.93 -15.89 1.00
C LEU A 69 -1.64 -16.42 2.39
N SER A 70 -1.01 -17.59 2.42
CA SER A 70 -0.51 -18.22 3.64
C SER A 70 0.89 -17.72 4.00
N TYR A 71 1.15 -17.55 5.29
CA TYR A 71 2.45 -17.12 5.82
C TYR A 71 2.68 -17.61 7.24
N THR A 72 3.94 -17.60 7.67
CA THR A 72 4.29 -17.78 9.08
C THR A 72 4.13 -16.47 9.84
N LYS A 73 4.09 -16.51 11.18
CA LYS A 73 4.02 -15.31 12.01
C LYS A 73 5.14 -14.30 11.70
N TYR A 74 6.33 -14.77 11.33
CA TYR A 74 7.48 -13.94 10.95
C TYR A 74 7.31 -13.20 9.61
N SER A 75 6.34 -13.59 8.79
CA SER A 75 6.06 -13.00 7.47
C SER A 75 4.63 -12.44 7.35
N GLU A 76 3.93 -12.29 8.48
CA GLU A 76 2.54 -11.80 8.51
C GLU A 76 2.44 -10.28 8.32
N GLY A 77 3.36 -9.53 8.94
CA GLY A 77 3.35 -8.07 8.89
C GLY A 77 2.23 -7.39 9.67
N SER A 78 1.69 -8.04 10.69
CA SER A 78 0.61 -7.51 11.55
C SER A 78 0.99 -7.51 13.02
N ALA A 79 0.80 -6.36 13.67
CA ALA A 79 1.09 -6.18 15.09
C ALA A 79 -0.14 -6.46 15.96
N TYR A 80 -0.17 -7.61 16.63
CA TYR A 80 -1.16 -7.93 17.66
C TYR A 80 -0.59 -8.94 18.67
N PRO A 81 -1.06 -8.94 19.94
CA PRO A 81 -0.62 -9.90 20.95
C PRO A 81 -0.75 -11.32 20.41
N ASN A 82 0.37 -12.03 20.36
CA ASN A 82 0.41 -13.34 19.76
C ASN A 82 -0.05 -14.41 20.76
N ASP A 83 -1.32 -14.79 20.70
CA ASP A 83 -1.90 -15.86 21.54
C ASP A 83 -1.73 -17.26 20.91
N THR A 84 -0.93 -17.42 19.84
CA THR A 84 -0.79 -18.71 19.12
C THR A 84 -0.20 -19.83 19.98
N ALA A 85 0.35 -19.54 21.16
CA ALA A 85 0.62 -20.53 22.20
C ALA A 85 0.28 -19.95 23.60
N PRO A 86 -0.62 -20.59 24.38
CA PRO A 86 -0.92 -20.15 25.74
C PRO A 86 0.35 -20.12 26.60
N GLY A 87 0.69 -18.95 27.16
CA GLY A 87 1.80 -18.80 28.09
C GLY A 87 3.18 -18.53 27.49
N GLN A 88 3.29 -18.26 26.19
CA GLN A 88 4.52 -17.70 25.61
C GLN A 88 4.35 -16.21 25.28
N GLU A 89 5.13 -15.35 25.94
CA GLU A 89 5.47 -14.04 25.38
C GLU A 89 6.31 -14.28 24.13
N VAL A 90 5.68 -14.28 22.97
CA VAL A 90 6.41 -14.29 21.72
C VAL A 90 7.01 -12.89 21.56
N ASN A 91 8.33 -12.76 21.73
CA ASN A 91 9.06 -11.56 21.32
C ASN A 91 8.63 -11.22 19.90
N LEU A 92 7.89 -10.12 19.75
CA LEU A 92 7.29 -9.71 18.49
C LEU A 92 8.40 -9.46 17.47
N PRO A 93 8.45 -10.19 16.34
CA PRO A 93 9.54 -10.06 15.39
C PRO A 93 9.49 -8.72 14.64
N GLU A 94 10.66 -8.30 14.15
CA GLU A 94 10.95 -7.06 13.38
C GLU A 94 10.00 -6.80 12.18
N ALA A 95 9.22 -7.80 11.76
CA ALA A 95 8.29 -7.75 10.64
C ALA A 95 6.93 -7.09 10.95
N GLU A 96 6.50 -6.99 12.21
CA GLU A 96 5.17 -6.44 12.58
C GLU A 96 5.02 -4.95 12.26
N GLY A 97 6.14 -4.22 12.29
CA GLY A 97 6.24 -2.87 11.80
C GLY A 97 7.69 -2.58 11.46
N VAL A 98 7.96 -2.23 10.21
CA VAL A 98 9.32 -1.90 9.76
C VAL A 98 9.56 -0.42 10.04
N PRO A 99 10.61 -0.06 10.81
CA PRO A 99 10.89 1.32 11.14
C PRO A 99 11.28 2.14 9.89
N PRO A 100 11.21 3.48 9.95
CA PRO A 100 11.81 4.36 8.95
C PRO A 100 13.24 3.96 8.58
N GLY A 101 13.50 3.73 7.29
CA GLY A 101 14.79 3.26 6.77
C GLY A 101 15.04 1.75 6.91
N GLY A 102 14.15 1.01 7.58
CA GLY A 102 14.25 -0.43 7.77
C GLY A 102 13.94 -1.23 6.51
N CYS A 103 14.34 -2.50 6.53
CA CYS A 103 14.14 -3.45 5.44
C CYS A 103 13.79 -4.83 6.01
N VAL A 104 12.85 -5.53 5.37
CA VAL A 104 12.49 -6.91 5.70
C VAL A 104 12.19 -7.68 4.42
N VAL A 105 12.32 -9.01 4.48
CA VAL A 105 11.87 -9.91 3.40
C VAL A 105 10.65 -10.67 3.88
N TYR A 106 9.49 -10.41 3.29
CA TYR A 106 8.27 -11.19 3.51
C TYR A 106 8.27 -12.42 2.61
N LYS A 107 7.82 -13.56 3.15
CA LYS A 107 7.65 -14.81 2.39
C LYS A 107 6.21 -15.28 2.51
N TRP A 108 5.50 -15.29 1.38
CA TRP A 108 4.10 -15.68 1.33
C TRP A 108 3.94 -16.87 0.39
N PHE A 109 3.33 -17.94 0.90
CA PHE A 109 3.05 -19.14 0.13
C PHE A 109 1.66 -19.05 -0.49
N VAL A 110 1.57 -19.41 -1.76
CA VAL A 110 0.31 -19.45 -2.51
C VAL A 110 -0.26 -20.85 -2.45
N ASP A 111 -1.12 -21.09 -1.46
CA ASP A 111 -1.81 -22.35 -1.31
C ASP A 111 -2.98 -22.52 -2.30
N ASP A 112 -3.56 -23.71 -2.34
CA ASP A 112 -4.66 -24.04 -3.25
C ASP A 112 -5.91 -23.18 -3.02
N VAL A 113 -6.16 -22.76 -1.77
CA VAL A 113 -7.34 -21.95 -1.43
C VAL A 113 -7.18 -20.47 -1.80
N SER A 114 -5.93 -20.02 -1.99
CA SER A 114 -5.59 -18.71 -2.53
C SER A 114 -5.89 -18.60 -4.03
N GLY A 115 -6.04 -19.73 -4.71
CA GLY A 115 -6.25 -19.83 -6.15
C GLY A 115 -7.65 -19.45 -6.65
N PRO A 116 -7.83 -19.32 -7.97
CA PRO A 116 -9.15 -19.12 -8.56
C PRO A 116 -10.08 -20.31 -8.32
N PRO A 117 -11.39 -20.07 -8.10
CA PRO A 117 -12.39 -21.11 -8.19
C PRO A 117 -12.39 -21.78 -9.57
N ALA A 118 -12.90 -23.02 -9.65
CA ALA A 118 -12.99 -23.75 -10.91
C ALA A 118 -13.70 -22.93 -12.01
N GLY A 119 -13.05 -22.82 -13.17
CA GLY A 119 -13.55 -22.06 -14.32
C GLY A 119 -13.29 -20.56 -14.29
N GLN A 120 -12.72 -20.01 -13.21
CA GLN A 120 -12.29 -18.61 -13.16
C GLN A 120 -10.83 -18.48 -13.64
N PRO A 121 -10.48 -17.41 -14.38
CA PRO A 121 -9.14 -17.26 -14.95
C PRO A 121 -8.07 -16.85 -13.93
N ALA A 122 -8.46 -16.17 -12.85
CA ALA A 122 -7.60 -15.68 -11.77
C ALA A 122 -8.43 -15.31 -10.54
N MET A 123 -7.78 -15.23 -9.37
CA MET A 123 -8.33 -14.72 -8.11
C MET A 123 -7.67 -13.38 -7.78
N ALA A 124 -8.47 -12.42 -7.33
CA ALA A 124 -7.98 -11.12 -6.89
C ALA A 124 -8.00 -11.04 -5.36
N HIS A 125 -6.83 -10.73 -4.80
CA HIS A 125 -6.59 -10.43 -3.40
C HIS A 125 -6.03 -9.02 -3.26
N SER A 126 -5.68 -8.65 -2.03
CA SER A 126 -4.98 -7.40 -1.75
C SER A 126 -3.88 -7.62 -0.73
N TYR A 127 -2.97 -6.67 -0.67
CA TYR A 127 -2.02 -6.52 0.41
C TYR A 127 -2.06 -5.08 0.92
N HIS A 128 -1.76 -4.89 2.21
CA HIS A 128 -1.75 -3.58 2.84
C HIS A 128 -0.79 -3.57 4.03
N SER A 129 -0.54 -2.39 4.62
CA SER A 129 0.12 -2.33 5.92
C SER A 129 -0.87 -2.65 7.04
N TYR A 130 -0.38 -3.26 8.11
CA TYR A 130 -1.16 -3.70 9.28
C TYR A 130 -0.45 -3.27 10.58
N VAL A 131 0.23 -2.13 10.56
CA VAL A 131 0.71 -1.48 11.79
C VAL A 131 -0.48 -0.81 12.48
N ALA A 132 -1.25 -0.06 11.70
CA ALA A 132 -2.53 0.53 12.10
C ALA A 132 -3.48 0.49 10.90
N LEU A 133 -4.13 -0.66 10.70
CA LEU A 133 -4.86 -1.02 9.47
C LEU A 133 -5.63 0.13 8.81
N GLN A 134 -6.46 0.81 9.61
CA GLN A 134 -7.32 1.87 9.13
C GLN A 134 -6.51 3.11 8.70
N GLN A 135 -5.58 3.56 9.54
CA GLN A 135 -4.75 4.73 9.29
C GLN A 135 -3.78 4.54 8.13
N ASP A 136 -3.23 3.34 8.01
CA ASP A 136 -2.29 2.95 6.97
C ASP A 136 -2.98 2.92 5.60
N THR A 137 -4.16 2.31 5.56
CA THR A 137 -4.97 2.22 4.33
C THR A 137 -5.44 3.61 3.88
N ASN A 138 -5.90 4.45 4.81
CA ASN A 138 -6.24 5.86 4.53
C ASN A 138 -5.03 6.68 4.08
N ALA A 139 -3.82 6.38 4.60
CA ALA A 139 -2.58 7.00 4.13
C ALA A 139 -2.20 6.58 2.70
N GLY A 140 -2.66 5.41 2.23
CA GLY A 140 -2.48 4.93 0.87
C GLY A 140 -1.73 3.60 0.74
N LEU A 141 -1.41 2.93 1.85
CA LEU A 141 -0.63 1.69 1.88
C LEU A 141 -1.49 0.47 1.56
N ILE A 142 -1.93 0.37 0.31
CA ILE A 142 -2.72 -0.75 -0.22
C ILE A 142 -2.33 -1.05 -1.67
N GLY A 143 -2.29 -2.34 -2.02
CA GLY A 143 -2.03 -2.78 -3.38
C GLY A 143 -2.74 -4.09 -3.72
N PRO A 144 -2.85 -4.41 -5.01
CA PRO A 144 -3.54 -5.60 -5.48
C PRO A 144 -2.59 -6.78 -5.62
N GLN A 145 -3.13 -7.97 -5.37
CA GLN A 145 -2.44 -9.22 -5.60
C GLN A 145 -3.33 -10.12 -6.48
N ILE A 146 -2.77 -10.72 -7.52
CA ILE A 146 -3.51 -11.58 -8.46
C ILE A 146 -2.89 -12.98 -8.46
N VAL A 147 -3.71 -13.99 -8.19
CA VAL A 147 -3.30 -15.39 -8.16
C VAL A 147 -3.91 -16.13 -9.35
N TYR A 148 -3.09 -16.88 -10.07
CA TYR A 148 -3.52 -17.73 -11.20
C TYR A 148 -3.45 -19.21 -10.80
N ALA A 149 -4.17 -20.05 -11.55
CA ALA A 149 -3.99 -21.50 -11.44
C ALA A 149 -2.59 -21.92 -11.93
N PRO A 150 -2.07 -23.09 -11.50
CA PRO A 150 -0.73 -23.54 -11.86
C PRO A 150 -0.51 -23.59 -13.38
N GLY A 151 0.54 -22.93 -13.88
CA GLY A 151 0.90 -22.85 -15.29
C GLY A 151 -0.07 -22.05 -16.17
N GLN A 152 -1.01 -21.29 -15.61
CA GLN A 152 -2.04 -20.56 -16.37
C GLN A 152 -1.78 -19.06 -16.50
N MET A 153 -0.84 -18.47 -15.75
CA MET A 153 -0.63 -17.01 -15.71
C MET A 153 -0.39 -16.43 -17.11
N ALA A 154 0.57 -16.99 -17.86
CA ALA A 154 0.94 -16.48 -19.17
C ALA A 154 -0.24 -16.55 -20.17
N ALA A 155 -0.98 -17.67 -20.17
CA ALA A 155 -2.14 -17.86 -21.04
C ALA A 155 -3.29 -16.91 -20.66
N THR A 156 -3.57 -16.76 -19.37
CA THR A 156 -4.60 -15.82 -18.89
C THR A 156 -4.24 -14.39 -19.25
N MET A 157 -3.00 -13.95 -19.02
CA MET A 157 -2.58 -12.59 -19.34
C MET A 157 -2.57 -12.30 -20.85
N ALA A 158 -2.38 -13.31 -21.70
CA ALA A 158 -2.47 -13.16 -23.15
C ALA A 158 -3.92 -13.03 -23.64
N ASN A 159 -4.86 -13.76 -23.01
CA ASN A 159 -6.25 -13.83 -23.45
C ASN A 159 -7.17 -12.77 -22.82
N TYR A 160 -6.78 -12.20 -21.67
CA TYR A 160 -7.61 -11.26 -20.92
C TYR A 160 -6.91 -9.91 -20.73
N ARG A 161 -7.70 -8.84 -20.72
CA ARG A 161 -7.23 -7.51 -20.27
C ARG A 161 -7.48 -7.37 -18.78
N GLU A 162 -6.41 -7.10 -18.04
CA GLU A 162 -6.47 -6.97 -16.58
C GLU A 162 -6.65 -5.49 -16.18
N PHE A 163 -7.78 -5.19 -15.51
CA PHE A 163 -8.04 -3.90 -14.88
C PHE A 163 -8.28 -4.10 -13.39
N ARG A 164 -7.68 -3.23 -12.56
CA ARG A 164 -7.76 -3.31 -11.10
C ARG A 164 -8.31 -2.00 -10.58
N LEU A 165 -9.38 -2.11 -9.80
CA LEU A 165 -10.13 -0.98 -9.28
C LEU A 165 -10.24 -1.13 -7.77
N LEU A 166 -9.91 -0.06 -7.05
CA LEU A 166 -10.18 0.05 -5.63
C LEU A 166 -11.28 1.08 -5.44
N TYR A 167 -12.41 0.62 -4.91
CA TYR A 167 -13.51 1.49 -4.50
C TYR A 167 -13.42 1.70 -2.99
N MET A 168 -12.92 2.86 -2.59
CA MET A 168 -12.71 3.19 -1.19
C MET A 168 -12.90 4.68 -0.95
N ILE A 169 -13.38 5.03 0.24
CA ILE A 169 -13.35 6.40 0.75
C ILE A 169 -12.01 6.58 1.47
N TYR A 170 -11.10 7.36 0.90
CA TYR A 170 -9.91 7.82 1.62
C TYR A 170 -10.33 8.85 2.68
N ASN A 171 -10.39 8.44 3.95
CA ASN A 171 -10.61 9.37 5.04
C ASN A 171 -9.28 10.02 5.46
N GLU A 172 -8.95 11.16 4.84
CA GLU A 172 -7.68 11.87 5.07
C GLU A 172 -7.51 12.40 6.50
N MET A 173 -8.61 12.51 7.27
CA MET A 173 -8.55 12.88 8.69
C MET A 173 -8.06 11.73 9.57
N ASP A 174 -8.30 10.49 9.15
CA ASP A 174 -7.91 9.26 9.85
C ASP A 174 -6.74 8.59 9.12
N SER A 175 -5.86 9.39 8.53
CA SER A 175 -4.56 8.96 7.99
C SER A 175 -3.47 9.32 8.99
N PHE A 176 -2.41 8.52 9.12
CA PHE A 176 -1.24 8.92 9.92
C PHE A 176 -0.54 10.18 9.37
N LEU A 177 -0.87 10.61 8.14
CA LEU A 177 -0.40 11.85 7.52
C LEU A 177 -1.31 13.05 7.80
N SER A 178 -2.42 12.87 8.52
CA SER A 178 -3.43 13.92 8.77
C SER A 178 -2.83 15.20 9.36
N GLY A 179 -1.92 15.08 10.34
CA GLY A 179 -1.23 16.22 10.94
C GLY A 179 -0.37 17.00 9.95
N GLN A 180 0.36 16.31 9.06
CA GLN A 180 1.18 16.93 8.01
C GLN A 180 0.31 17.63 6.97
N ASN A 181 -0.78 16.97 6.56
CA ASN A 181 -1.76 17.53 5.65
C ASN A 181 -2.44 18.78 6.23
N ALA A 182 -2.86 18.74 7.50
CA ALA A 182 -3.44 19.89 8.19
C ALA A 182 -2.47 21.08 8.26
N ALA A 183 -1.20 20.84 8.56
CA ALA A 183 -0.17 21.88 8.55
C ALA A 183 0.02 22.49 7.16
N ALA A 184 0.10 21.65 6.12
CA ALA A 184 0.23 22.10 4.73
C ALA A 184 -0.99 22.89 4.23
N LEU A 185 -2.19 22.57 4.72
CA LEU A 185 -3.41 23.30 4.41
C LEU A 185 -3.42 24.68 5.09
N LYS A 186 -3.03 24.75 6.37
CA LYS A 186 -2.87 26.03 7.08
C LYS A 186 -1.83 26.94 6.44
N SER A 187 -0.71 26.39 5.98
CA SER A 187 0.32 27.18 5.29
C SER A 187 -0.14 27.71 3.92
N LYS A 188 -1.07 27.02 3.26
CA LYS A 188 -1.67 27.46 1.99
C LYS A 188 -2.75 28.53 2.18
N ASN A 189 -3.41 28.57 3.35
CA ASN A 189 -4.42 29.55 3.74
C ASN A 189 -4.06 30.23 5.09
N PRO A 190 -2.99 31.04 5.14
CA PRO A 190 -2.52 31.65 6.39
C PRO A 190 -3.49 32.69 7.01
N SER A 191 -4.54 33.08 6.28
CA SER A 191 -5.51 34.12 6.66
C SER A 191 -6.77 33.59 7.39
N SER A 192 -6.84 32.34 7.83
CA SER A 192 -7.99 31.83 8.62
C SER A 192 -7.94 32.22 10.11
N GLY A 193 -7.42 33.40 10.41
CA GLY A 193 -7.58 34.09 11.69
C GLY A 193 -8.29 35.42 11.44
N GLY A 194 -9.58 35.49 11.73
CA GLY A 194 -10.38 36.72 11.63
C GLY A 194 -11.03 36.97 10.27
N THR A 195 -12.36 36.88 10.28
CA THR A 195 -13.40 37.39 9.36
C THR A 195 -12.96 38.29 8.19
N SER A 196 -13.25 37.86 6.94
CA SER A 196 -13.90 38.62 5.84
C SER A 196 -13.45 38.08 4.48
N TYR A 197 -14.38 37.47 3.74
CA TYR A 197 -14.13 36.91 2.41
C TYR A 197 -14.30 38.00 1.34
N ARG A 198 -13.20 38.38 0.70
CA ARG A 198 -13.21 38.88 -0.69
C ARG A 198 -12.23 38.05 -1.52
N SER A 199 -12.76 37.52 -2.61
CA SER A 199 -12.06 36.71 -3.60
C SER A 199 -11.13 37.57 -4.45
N GLU A 200 -9.87 37.14 -4.62
CA GLU A 200 -9.12 37.38 -5.86
C GLU A 200 -7.88 36.45 -5.99
N VAL A 201 -7.96 35.59 -7.01
CA VAL A 201 -6.98 35.23 -8.06
C VAL A 201 -5.50 34.89 -7.73
N ILE A 202 -5.21 33.59 -7.92
CA ILE A 202 -4.04 32.92 -8.55
C ILE A 202 -2.62 33.37 -8.15
N ARG A 203 -1.87 32.45 -7.52
CA ARG A 203 -0.49 32.09 -7.93
C ARG A 203 -0.25 30.58 -7.78
N LEU A 204 0.11 29.96 -8.90
CA LEU A 204 0.57 28.56 -9.00
C LEU A 204 1.98 28.43 -8.43
N TRP A 205 2.16 27.55 -7.44
CA TRP A 205 3.43 26.90 -7.15
C TRP A 205 3.19 25.41 -6.90
N ARG A 206 3.78 24.55 -7.75
CA ARG A 206 3.77 23.09 -7.63
C ARG A 206 5.06 22.67 -6.91
N HIS A 207 4.95 22.17 -5.68
CA HIS A 207 5.93 21.24 -5.13
C HIS A 207 5.21 19.94 -4.79
N ARG A 208 5.59 18.87 -5.52
CA ARG A 208 5.22 17.49 -5.23
C ARG A 208 6.12 17.01 -4.11
N PHE A 209 5.54 16.63 -2.97
CA PHE A 209 6.21 15.75 -2.02
C PHE A 209 5.47 14.41 -2.10
N HIS A 210 6.17 13.36 -2.55
CA HIS A 210 5.73 11.98 -2.51
C HIS A 210 6.76 11.23 -1.66
N TRP A 211 6.30 10.40 -0.72
CA TRP A 211 7.15 9.45 0.01
C TRP A 211 6.84 8.06 -0.51
N GLU A 212 7.89 7.31 -0.87
CA GLU A 212 7.79 6.02 -1.56
C GLU A 212 8.10 4.88 -0.59
N VAL A 213 7.54 3.70 -0.86
CA VAL A 213 7.86 2.47 -0.15
C VAL A 213 8.27 1.43 -1.18
N GLY A 214 9.44 0.81 -1.02
CA GLY A 214 10.00 -0.09 -2.02
C GLY A 214 9.53 -1.52 -1.86
N VAL A 215 8.98 -2.10 -2.93
CA VAL A 215 8.52 -3.49 -2.99
C VAL A 215 9.17 -4.17 -4.20
N LYS A 216 9.90 -5.26 -3.99
CA LYS A 216 10.29 -6.19 -5.05
C LYS A 216 9.74 -7.56 -4.72
N ALA A 217 8.87 -8.12 -5.57
CA ALA A 217 8.56 -9.54 -5.55
C ALA A 217 9.56 -10.29 -6.43
N VAL A 218 10.16 -11.34 -5.89
CA VAL A 218 10.83 -12.39 -6.65
C VAL A 218 9.82 -13.52 -6.75
N LEU A 219 9.49 -13.89 -7.99
CA LEU A 219 8.65 -15.03 -8.36
C LEU A 219 9.56 -16.13 -8.88
#